data_AF-A0A3D3YRU9-F1
#
_entry.id   AF-A0A3D3YRU9-F1
#
_cell.length_a   1.000
_cell.length_b   1.000
_cell.length_c   1.000
_cell.angle_alpha   90.00
_cell.angle_beta   90.00
_cell.angle_gamma   90.00
#
_symmetry.space_group_name_H-M   'P 1'
#
loop_
_entity.id
_entity.type
_entity.pdbx_description
1 polymer ?
#
loop_
_entity_poly.entity_id
_entity_poly.type
_entity_poly.pdbx_seq_one_letter_code
_entity_poly.pdbx_strand_id
1 'polypeptide(L)'
;MCNNAGVEGLRCAYVGLIYPEGGHAIIALETIDRGLVYFDPQTDEKVNPVLGKPYYQCVVPREGYYYEKPSFDDTIQDILIIW
;
A
#
# COMPACT_ATOMS: atom_id res chain seq x y z
N MET A 1 3.30 3.39 -15.30
CA MET A 1 2.85 4.26 -14.20
C MET A 1 4.00 4.68 -13.28
N CYS A 2 5.11 3.94 -13.22
CA CYS A 2 6.34 4.37 -12.51
C CYS A 2 7.48 4.79 -13.45
N ASN A 3 7.16 5.52 -14.51
CA ASN A 3 8.08 5.79 -15.62
C ASN A 3 9.30 6.62 -15.14
N ASN A 4 9.05 7.65 -14.32
CA ASN A 4 10.11 8.53 -13.82
C ASN A 4 10.96 7.82 -12.75
N ALA A 5 10.33 7.03 -11.87
CA ALA A 5 11.05 6.21 -10.90
C ALA A 5 11.98 5.21 -11.62
N GLY A 6 11.50 4.54 -12.66
CA GLY A 6 12.31 3.66 -13.49
C GLY A 6 13.49 4.36 -14.18
N VAL A 7 13.30 5.59 -14.66
CA VAL A 7 14.39 6.42 -15.23
C VAL A 7 15.47 6.71 -14.19
N GLU A 8 15.08 6.98 -12.95
CA GLU A 8 15.99 7.20 -11.82
C GLU A 8 16.55 5.88 -11.22
N GLY A 9 16.26 4.73 -11.84
CA GLY A 9 16.69 3.41 -11.38
C GLY A 9 15.97 2.91 -10.12
N LEU A 10 14.90 3.60 -9.70
CA LEU A 10 14.05 3.18 -8.59
C LEU A 10 13.07 2.12 -9.06
N ARG A 11 13.16 0.94 -8.46
CA ARG A 11 12.24 -0.18 -8.72
C ARG A 11 10.94 0.02 -7.95
N CYS A 12 10.09 0.88 -8.50
CA CYS A 12 8.80 1.23 -7.94
C CYS A 12 7.67 0.57 -8.74
N ALA A 13 6.65 0.06 -8.04
CA ALA A 13 5.45 -0.52 -8.62
C ALA A 13 4.20 0.19 -8.10
N TYR A 14 3.19 0.29 -8.96
CA TYR A 14 1.83 0.61 -8.55
C TYR A 14 1.20 -0.64 -7.92
N VAL A 15 0.48 -0.45 -6.81
CA VAL A 15 -0.22 -1.53 -6.12
C VAL A 15 -1.67 -1.16 -5.92
N GLY A 16 -2.57 -1.92 -6.52
CA GLY A 16 -4.01 -1.82 -6.31
C GLY A 16 -4.47 -2.78 -5.22
N LEU A 17 -5.06 -2.25 -4.15
CA LEU A 17 -5.80 -3.01 -3.15
C LEU A 17 -7.26 -3.03 -3.54
N ILE A 18 -7.84 -4.23 -3.66
CA ILE A 18 -9.24 -4.41 -4.04
C ILE A 18 -10.06 -4.69 -2.77
N TYR A 19 -11.14 -3.94 -2.56
CA TYR A 19 -12.08 -4.10 -1.45
C TYR A 19 -13.42 -4.68 -1.95
N PRO A 20 -14.35 -5.10 -1.07
CA PRO A 20 -15.68 -5.53 -1.50
C PRO A 20 -16.41 -4.48 -2.34
N GLU A 21 -16.26 -3.21 -1.96
CA GLU A 21 -16.80 -2.06 -2.67
C GLU A 21 -15.69 -1.00 -2.85
N GLY A 22 -15.08 -0.99 -4.05
CA GLY A 22 -14.03 -0.05 -4.41
C GLY A 22 -12.62 -0.61 -4.22
N GLY A 23 -11.68 0.24 -3.81
CA GLY A 23 -10.29 -0.12 -3.65
C GLY A 23 -9.43 1.07 -3.26
N HIS A 24 -8.14 0.82 -3.09
CA HIS A 24 -7.15 1.84 -2.77
C HIS A 24 -5.86 1.61 -3.54
N ALA A 25 -5.13 2.70 -3.81
CA ALA A 25 -3.87 2.65 -4.53
C ALA A 25 -2.72 3.00 -3.59
N ILE A 26 -1.73 2.11 -3.52
CA ILE A 26 -0.47 2.33 -2.81
C ILE A 26 0.71 2.11 -3.75
N ILE A 27 1.92 2.34 -3.26
CA ILE A 27 3.15 2.03 -4.01
C ILE A 27 3.93 0.91 -3.33
N ALA A 28 4.75 0.21 -4.10
CA ALA A 28 5.78 -0.69 -3.58
C ALA A 28 7.15 -0.31 -4.12
N LEU A 29 8.18 -0.47 -3.29
CA LEU A 29 9.58 -0.38 -3.68
C LEU A 29 10.22 -1.77 -3.54
N GLU A 30 10.93 -2.22 -4.58
CA GLU A 30 11.76 -3.42 -4.50
C GLU A 30 13.11 -3.07 -3.89
N THR A 31 13.35 -3.57 -2.67
CA THR A 31 14.59 -3.38 -1.92
C THR A 31 15.46 -4.63 -1.99
N ILE A 32 16.77 -4.44 -1.91
CA ILE A 32 17.75 -5.53 -1.98
C ILE A 32 17.78 -6.41 -0.72
N ASP A 33 17.35 -5.88 0.42
CA ASP A 33 17.46 -6.52 1.73
C ASP A 33 16.11 -6.96 2.32
N ARG A 34 15.00 -6.34 1.89
CA ARG A 34 13.65 -6.58 2.46
C ARG A 34 12.62 -7.01 1.43
N GLY A 35 13.00 -7.17 0.17
CA GLY A 35 12.07 -7.45 -0.93
C GLY A 35 11.13 -6.27 -1.16
N LEU A 36 9.85 -6.53 -1.43
CA LEU A 36 8.85 -5.49 -1.62
C LEU A 36 8.47 -4.83 -0.29
N VAL A 37 8.59 -3.51 -0.23
CA VAL A 37 8.09 -2.68 0.87
C VAL A 37 7.02 -1.73 0.34
N TYR A 38 5.94 -1.53 1.11
CA TYR A 38 4.77 -0.80 0.66
C TYR A 38 4.57 0.49 1.43
N PHE A 39 4.08 1.53 0.76
CA PHE A 39 3.80 2.85 1.35
C PHE A 39 2.50 3.43 0.83
N ASP A 40 1.75 4.08 1.72
CA ASP A 40 0.61 4.90 1.33
C ASP A 40 1.12 6.25 0.78
N PRO A 41 0.85 6.57 -0.50
CA PRO A 41 1.37 7.78 -1.13
C PRO A 41 0.72 9.07 -0.60
N GLN A 42 -0.38 8.99 0.17
CA GLN A 42 -1.05 10.16 0.73
C GLN A 42 -0.47 10.56 2.10
N THR A 43 0.04 9.59 2.87
CA THR A 43 0.48 9.80 4.26
C THR A 43 1.98 9.57 4.48
N ASP A 44 2.67 9.04 3.47
CA ASP A 44 4.06 8.55 3.51
C ASP A 44 4.30 7.44 4.53
N GLU A 45 3.22 6.82 5.03
CA GLU A 45 3.35 5.78 6.03
C GLU A 45 3.60 4.42 5.40
N LYS A 46 4.43 3.64 6.09
CA LYS A 46 4.64 2.25 5.71
C LYS A 46 3.35 1.48 5.92
N VAL A 47 3.01 0.61 4.98
CA VAL A 47 1.86 -0.28 5.09
C VAL A 47 2.30 -1.73 4.91
N ASN A 48 1.60 -2.65 5.55
CA ASN A 48 1.83 -4.09 5.42
C ASN A 48 0.50 -4.74 5.01
N PRO A 49 0.09 -4.64 3.73
CA PRO A 49 -1.20 -5.15 3.28
C PRO A 49 -1.27 -6.67 3.43
N VAL A 50 -2.40 -7.18 3.94
CA VAL A 50 -2.65 -8.61 4.16
C VAL A 50 -4.05 -8.93 3.65
N LEU A 51 -4.16 -9.98 2.83
CA LEU A 51 -5.46 -10.47 2.36
C LEU A 51 -6.37 -10.83 3.54
N GLY A 52 -7.64 -10.46 3.45
CA GLY A 52 -8.64 -10.65 4.49
C GLY A 52 -8.54 -9.70 5.68
N LYS A 53 -7.60 -8.75 5.69
CA LYS A 53 -7.52 -7.70 6.72
C LYS A 53 -8.06 -6.36 6.22
N PRO A 54 -8.72 -5.57 7.08
CA PRO A 54 -9.01 -4.16 6.82
C PRO A 54 -7.73 -3.36 6.57
N TYR A 55 -7.72 -2.50 5.55
CA TYR A 55 -6.56 -1.70 5.20
C TYR A 55 -6.12 -0.74 6.32
N TYR A 56 -7.04 -0.09 7.03
CA TYR A 56 -6.71 0.84 8.12
C TYR A 56 -5.88 0.17 9.24
N GLN A 57 -5.99 -1.15 9.42
CA GLN A 57 -5.19 -1.93 10.38
C GLN A 57 -3.83 -2.37 9.84
N CYS A 58 -3.61 -2.23 8.53
CA CYS A 58 -2.37 -2.58 7.86
C CYS A 58 -1.37 -1.43 7.82
N VAL A 59 -1.82 -0.20 8.12
CA VAL A 59 -0.96 0.98 8.20
C VAL A 59 -0.09 0.90 9.45
N VAL A 60 1.18 1.27 9.33
CA VAL A 60 2.11 1.44 10.46
C VAL A 60 2.08 2.92 10.82
N PRO A 61 1.21 3.34 11.76
CA PRO A 61 1.05 4.74 12.07
C PRO A 61 2.30 5.30 12.76
N ARG A 62 2.48 6.62 12.63
CA ARG A 62 3.44 7.36 13.46
C ARG A 62 3.10 7.21 14.95
N GLU A 63 4.11 7.37 15.79
CA GLU A 63 3.95 7.26 17.24
C GLU A 63 2.86 8.23 17.75
N GLY A 64 1.94 7.71 18.57
CA GLY A 64 0.81 8.47 19.09
C GLY A 64 -0.37 8.66 18.13
N TYR A 65 -0.31 8.11 16.92
CA TYR A 65 -1.41 8.13 15.95
C TYR A 65 -2.07 6.75 15.79
N TYR A 66 -3.35 6.74 15.45
CA TYR A 66 -4.09 5.55 15.07
C TYR A 66 -5.08 5.89 13.96
N TYR A 67 -5.32 4.93 13.07
CA TYR A 67 -6.35 5.07 12.05
C TYR A 67 -7.69 4.57 12.57
N GLU A 68 -8.72 5.38 12.36
CA GLU A 68 -10.08 4.99 12.66
C GLU A 68 -10.64 4.07 11.58
N LYS A 69 -11.52 3.16 12.00
CA LYS A 69 -12.23 2.31 11.05
C LYS A 69 -13.07 3.20 10.12
N PRO A 70 -12.91 3.08 8.79
CA PRO A 70 -13.73 3.85 7.86
C PRO A 70 -15.21 3.43 7.92
N SER A 71 -16.09 4.25 7.35
CA SER A 71 -17.53 3.95 7.27
C SER A 71 -17.89 2.84 6.28
N PHE A 72 -16.94 2.44 5.42
CA PHE A 72 -17.09 1.39 4.42
C PHE A 72 -16.21 0.16 4.77
N ASP A 73 -16.44 -0.96 4.09
CA ASP A 73 -15.61 -2.16 4.27
C ASP A 73 -14.35 -2.06 3.41
N ASP A 74 -13.20 -1.85 4.06
CA ASP A 74 -11.88 -1.77 3.46
C ASP A 74 -11.08 -3.09 3.62
N THR A 75 -11.76 -4.23 3.78
CA THR A 75 -11.14 -5.55 3.81
C THR A 75 -10.46 -5.84 2.47
N ILE A 76 -9.14 -6.07 2.48
CA ILE A 76 -8.37 -6.37 1.28
C ILE A 76 -8.74 -7.77 0.77
N GLN A 77 -9.43 -7.84 -0.37
CA GLN A 77 -9.80 -9.09 -1.03
C GLN A 77 -8.74 -9.58 -2.01
N ASP A 78 -8.04 -8.65 -2.67
CA ASP A 78 -7.01 -8.96 -3.65
C ASP A 78 -5.96 -7.84 -3.73
N ILE A 79 -4.78 -8.17 -4.24
CA ILE A 79 -3.63 -7.26 -4.41
C ILE A 79 -3.07 -7.40 -5.82
N LEU A 80 -3.22 -6.36 -6.63
CA LEU A 80 -2.65 -6.26 -7.97
C LEU A 80 -1.37 -5.44 -7.95
N ILE A 81 -0.26 -6.00 -8.45
CA ILE A 81 1.03 -5.30 -8.56
C ILE A 81 1.35 -5.06 -10.04
N ILE A 82 1.62 -3.80 -10.40
CA ILE A 82 1.95 -3.37 -11.76
C ILE A 82 3.28 -2.61 -11.74
N TRP A 83 4.24 -3.06 -12.55
CA TRP A 83 5.56 -2.44 -12.71
C TRP A 83 5.53 -1.32 -13.76
#